data_AF-A0A965DD25-F1
#
_entry.id   AF-A0A965DD25-F1
#
_cell.length_a   1.000
_cell.length_b   1.000
_cell.length_c   1.000
_cell.angle_alpha   90.00
_cell.angle_beta   90.00
_cell.angle_gamma   90.00
#
_symmetry.space_group_name_H-M   'P 1'
#
loop_
_entity.id
_entity.type
_entity.pdbx_description
1 polymer ?
#
loop_
_entity_poly.entity_id
_entity_poly.type
_entity_poly.pdbx_seq_one_letter_code
_entity_poly.pdbx_strand_id
1 'polypeptide(L)'
;MSFKPLSKDLPRAFGNSPFQKVALQKIKLKSSKNWTNEVKHFWSTLLALCMLSGAAQAAEEELAELKVQLPWIHQSQFTGFYVAQMRNHFKKEGLSVKLIEGGQGMNAGEVLRDGKADVAIVGLGGAWLASKPDGYHITNIAQIISGSGYVVVCRRSTGVYGPKDMAGKKFGVWGYDEKPFVEELLKKLSLPPDAVEFVIQKHDGSDLVNKRVACATSMLFDEYLNVIEMGVPYSDLLVIEPSKFDIPVLLDGVYVDSRRLDDPAFRAKLVGFLRALREGWRETRAAPTLSLESVRSVSKSFDKDHQLKGLETMLTLIPSEQKKFGLLDLNALDLESDRYIQQGLNEETSPNKIWTHRIWNELQKQDGTAPTFTVATKHYLKNISLMPLFKVFVYFGVFIYALSGVLEAIHRNYDLWGRLILAFLSGIGGGTIRDLIIGGERLPFYYVKDPTYPVGICLVVLFASIIIAFFPKADQKDKFKKVKKYSDIIGFSCLAVAGAVYSILADMPWYWVPALAALTCAGGGALRDIVINQEPHTFKGVLYEEAAVLGGFLIVLGLVVANAYEYTPLPVYMTIIGATLFIISFRLLIDKFNIMYPQFICSREASHGAGH
;
A
#
# COMPACT_ATOMS: atom_id res chain seq x y z
N MET A 1 -12.11 61.19 -1.58
CA MET A 1 -12.07 62.66 -1.77
C MET A 1 -10.74 63.03 -2.39
N SER A 2 -10.77 63.86 -3.43
CA SER A 2 -9.63 64.35 -4.21
C SER A 2 -8.63 65.16 -3.37
N PHE A 3 -7.31 65.03 -3.61
CA PHE A 3 -6.45 66.04 -4.26
C PHE A 3 -4.94 65.74 -4.10
N LYS A 4 -4.18 66.20 -5.12
CA LYS A 4 -2.72 66.19 -5.36
C LYS A 4 -1.82 66.56 -4.16
N PRO A 5 -0.48 66.36 -4.33
CA PRO A 5 0.41 67.48 -4.06
C PRO A 5 1.45 67.76 -5.16
N LEU A 6 1.86 69.03 -5.14
CA LEU A 6 2.91 69.67 -5.93
C LEU A 6 4.09 69.99 -5.00
N SER A 7 5.24 70.24 -5.63
CA SER A 7 6.40 71.01 -5.16
C SER A 7 7.55 70.28 -4.47
N LYS A 8 8.72 70.63 -5.00
CA LYS A 8 10.09 70.41 -4.52
C LYS A 8 10.40 71.47 -3.48
N ASP A 9 11.16 71.11 -2.46
CA ASP A 9 12.11 72.00 -1.79
C ASP A 9 13.34 71.21 -1.32
N LEU A 10 14.50 71.82 -1.50
CA LEU A 10 15.83 71.38 -1.05
C LEU A 10 16.22 72.26 0.15
N PRO A 11 17.11 71.81 1.06
CA PRO A 11 18.50 72.26 0.91
C PRO A 11 19.58 71.25 1.36
N ARG A 12 20.82 71.51 0.87
CA ARG A 12 22.09 70.84 1.18
C ARG A 12 22.68 71.31 2.53
N ALA A 13 23.39 70.44 3.25
CA ALA A 13 24.61 70.80 4.00
C ALA A 13 25.43 69.58 4.54
N PHE A 14 26.70 69.49 4.10
CA PHE A 14 27.95 69.08 4.77
C PHE A 14 28.16 67.71 5.48
N GLY A 15 29.30 67.06 5.15
CA GLY A 15 30.01 66.13 6.05
C GLY A 15 30.94 65.10 5.34
N ASN A 16 32.26 65.24 5.48
CA ASN A 16 33.32 64.52 4.76
C ASN A 16 33.75 63.14 5.35
N SER A 17 34.05 62.18 4.45
CA SER A 17 35.16 61.17 4.46
C SER A 17 35.17 59.98 5.46
N PRO A 18 36.05 58.96 5.31
CA PRO A 18 36.47 58.23 4.09
C PRO A 18 36.63 56.70 4.30
N PHE A 19 36.22 55.84 3.36
CA PHE A 19 36.91 54.57 3.11
C PHE A 19 36.68 54.13 1.64
N GLN A 20 37.74 53.58 1.04
CA GLN A 20 37.82 52.90 -0.26
C GLN A 20 38.13 53.74 -1.52
N LYS A 21 39.43 54.01 -1.67
CA LYS A 21 40.12 54.09 -2.97
C LYS A 21 40.94 52.82 -3.20
N VAL A 22 41.28 52.60 -4.48
CA VAL A 22 42.31 51.71 -5.09
C VAL A 22 41.70 50.51 -5.82
N ALA A 23 41.94 50.25 -7.12
CA ALA A 23 42.54 50.99 -8.22
C ALA A 23 42.19 50.32 -9.56
N LEU A 24 42.02 51.13 -10.61
CA LEU A 24 41.97 50.75 -12.03
C LEU A 24 43.34 51.08 -12.66
N GLN A 25 43.93 50.17 -13.43
CA GLN A 25 45.06 50.47 -14.30
C GLN A 25 44.78 50.00 -15.73
N LYS A 26 44.97 50.93 -16.67
CA LYS A 26 44.71 50.89 -18.11
C LYS A 26 45.66 49.95 -18.86
N ILE A 27 45.18 49.32 -19.94
CA ILE A 27 46.01 48.90 -21.08
C ILE A 27 45.41 49.44 -22.39
N LYS A 28 46.28 50.07 -23.19
CA LYS A 28 46.05 50.69 -24.51
C LYS A 28 45.78 49.63 -25.59
N LEU A 29 44.81 49.90 -26.48
CA LEU A 29 44.58 49.18 -27.73
C LEU A 29 45.59 49.60 -28.80
N LYS A 30 46.24 48.62 -29.42
CA LYS A 30 47.11 48.76 -30.60
C LYS A 30 46.37 48.18 -31.80
N SER A 31 46.14 49.04 -32.80
CA SER A 31 45.59 48.71 -34.12
C SER A 31 46.42 47.62 -34.82
N SER A 32 45.75 46.57 -35.31
CA SER A 32 46.33 45.58 -36.22
C SER A 32 45.24 44.98 -37.11
N LYS A 33 45.52 44.95 -38.40
CA LYS A 33 44.75 44.43 -39.55
C LYS A 33 44.28 42.96 -39.45
N ASN A 34 44.39 42.31 -38.28
CA ASN A 34 43.99 40.91 -38.07
C ASN A 34 42.49 40.75 -37.75
N TRP A 35 41.80 41.83 -37.41
CA TRP A 35 40.40 41.77 -36.96
C TRP A 35 39.43 41.32 -38.06
N THR A 36 39.74 41.53 -39.34
CA THR A 36 38.88 41.11 -40.45
C THR A 36 38.95 39.60 -40.76
N ASN A 37 40.04 38.93 -40.39
CA ASN A 37 40.19 37.49 -40.61
C ASN A 37 39.65 36.66 -39.44
N GLU A 38 39.79 37.15 -38.21
CA GLU A 38 39.21 36.51 -37.04
C GLU A 38 37.69 36.64 -36.97
N VAL A 39 37.12 37.78 -37.39
CA VAL A 39 35.65 37.92 -37.49
C VAL A 39 35.11 37.02 -38.59
N LYS A 40 35.80 36.89 -39.73
CA LYS A 40 35.42 35.91 -40.77
C LYS A 40 35.51 34.46 -40.28
N HIS A 41 36.56 34.12 -39.52
CA HIS A 41 36.68 32.81 -38.90
C HIS A 41 35.57 32.55 -37.88
N PHE A 42 35.21 33.55 -37.07
CA PHE A 42 34.14 33.47 -36.08
C PHE A 42 32.75 33.30 -36.70
N TRP A 43 32.47 33.98 -37.82
CA TRP A 43 31.21 33.77 -38.56
C TRP A 43 31.21 32.45 -39.34
N SER A 44 32.35 31.98 -39.86
CA SER A 44 32.45 30.66 -40.50
C SER A 44 32.39 29.50 -39.50
N THR A 45 32.91 29.66 -38.28
CA THR A 45 32.74 28.68 -37.19
C THR A 45 31.35 28.73 -36.59
N LEU A 46 30.69 29.90 -36.51
CA LEU A 46 29.28 29.97 -36.14
C LEU A 46 28.38 29.33 -37.20
N LEU A 47 28.64 29.54 -38.50
CA LEU A 47 27.89 28.85 -39.56
C LEU A 47 28.17 27.35 -39.58
N ALA A 48 29.41 26.92 -39.30
CA ALA A 48 29.74 25.50 -39.17
C ALA A 48 29.10 24.87 -37.92
N LEU A 49 29.04 25.57 -36.79
CA LEU A 49 28.29 25.13 -35.60
C LEU A 49 26.77 25.12 -35.85
N CYS A 50 26.23 26.08 -36.61
CA CYS A 50 24.82 26.10 -36.99
C CYS A 50 24.48 24.99 -38.01
N MET A 51 25.39 24.64 -38.91
CA MET A 51 25.23 23.50 -39.83
C MET A 51 25.47 22.14 -39.15
N LEU A 52 26.25 22.09 -38.07
CA LEU A 52 26.34 20.92 -37.19
C LEU A 52 25.11 20.77 -36.27
N SER A 53 24.40 21.85 -35.93
CA SER A 53 23.11 21.77 -35.25
C SER A 53 21.92 21.49 -36.19
N GLY A 54 22.07 21.78 -37.49
CA GLY A 54 21.07 21.47 -38.52
C GLY A 54 21.15 20.04 -39.08
N ALA A 55 22.20 19.31 -38.72
CA ALA A 55 22.40 17.89 -39.03
C ALA A 55 22.22 17.00 -37.79
N ALA A 56 21.42 17.43 -36.81
CA ALA A 56 20.62 16.47 -36.07
C ALA A 56 19.64 15.88 -37.09
N GLN A 57 20.11 14.82 -37.76
CA GLN A 57 19.27 13.90 -38.50
C GLN A 57 17.95 13.79 -37.72
N ALA A 58 16.83 14.08 -38.37
CA ALA A 58 15.58 13.47 -37.97
C ALA A 58 15.80 11.96 -38.14
N ALA A 59 16.49 11.35 -37.17
CA ALA A 59 16.42 9.93 -36.95
C ALA A 59 14.95 9.72 -36.64
N GLU A 60 14.25 9.16 -37.62
CA GLU A 60 12.92 8.60 -37.41
C GLU A 60 13.07 7.71 -36.18
N GLU A 61 12.53 8.16 -35.05
CA GLU A 61 12.75 7.53 -33.75
C GLU A 61 12.17 6.12 -33.85
N GLU A 62 13.05 5.12 -33.99
CA GLU A 62 12.64 3.74 -34.23
C GLU A 62 11.86 3.25 -33.00
N LEU A 63 10.53 3.29 -33.11
CA LEU A 63 9.64 2.95 -32.03
C LEU A 63 9.85 1.48 -31.65
N ALA A 64 10.07 1.23 -30.37
CA ALA A 64 10.20 -0.13 -29.88
C ALA A 64 8.86 -0.87 -30.01
N GLU A 65 8.83 -1.95 -30.79
CA GLU A 65 7.63 -2.78 -30.91
C GLU A 65 7.34 -3.52 -29.58
N LEU A 66 6.06 -3.55 -29.18
CA LEU A 66 5.54 -4.40 -28.11
C LEU A 66 4.28 -5.11 -28.58
N LYS A 67 4.32 -6.44 -28.60
CA LYS A 67 3.15 -7.28 -28.94
C LYS A 67 2.36 -7.61 -27.68
N VAL A 68 1.09 -7.22 -27.65
CA VAL A 68 0.19 -7.44 -26.51
C VAL A 68 -0.89 -8.43 -26.92
N GLN A 69 -0.90 -9.61 -26.29
CA GLN A 69 -1.94 -10.61 -26.47
C GLN A 69 -3.14 -10.29 -25.57
N LEU A 70 -4.30 -10.04 -26.18
CA LEU A 70 -5.57 -9.87 -25.48
C LEU A 70 -6.18 -11.23 -25.14
N PRO A 71 -6.95 -11.36 -24.05
CA PRO A 71 -7.59 -12.63 -23.67
C PRO A 71 -8.83 -12.92 -24.53
N TRP A 72 -9.40 -11.89 -25.16
CA TRP A 72 -10.68 -11.98 -25.86
C TRP A 72 -10.71 -11.19 -27.17
N ILE A 73 -11.82 -11.31 -27.89
CA ILE A 73 -12.08 -10.56 -29.11
C ILE A 73 -12.19 -9.06 -28.85
N HIS A 74 -12.00 -8.24 -29.89
CA HIS A 74 -12.01 -6.79 -29.75
C HIS A 74 -13.38 -6.26 -29.26
N GLN A 75 -13.39 -5.72 -28.04
CA GLN A 75 -14.58 -5.18 -27.37
C GLN A 75 -14.22 -4.03 -26.42
N SER A 76 -15.25 -3.45 -25.78
CA SER A 76 -15.16 -2.32 -24.85
C SER A 76 -14.16 -2.53 -23.72
N GLN A 77 -13.91 -3.79 -23.35
CA GLN A 77 -12.90 -4.21 -22.38
C GLN A 77 -11.50 -3.66 -22.64
N PHE A 78 -11.14 -3.42 -23.90
CA PHE A 78 -9.81 -2.96 -24.28
C PHE A 78 -9.78 -1.50 -24.74
N THR A 79 -10.86 -0.73 -24.52
CA THR A 79 -11.00 0.67 -24.96
C THR A 79 -9.80 1.53 -24.55
N GLY A 80 -9.32 1.41 -23.32
CA GLY A 80 -8.15 2.17 -22.85
C GLY A 80 -6.87 1.95 -23.67
N PHE A 81 -6.66 0.75 -24.20
CA PHE A 81 -5.52 0.46 -25.08
C PHE A 81 -5.65 1.17 -26.42
N TYR A 82 -6.83 1.11 -27.03
CA TYR A 82 -7.08 1.76 -28.32
C TYR A 82 -7.03 3.28 -28.20
N VAL A 83 -7.56 3.85 -27.11
CA VAL A 83 -7.44 5.28 -26.83
C VAL A 83 -5.96 5.65 -26.64
N ALA A 84 -5.18 4.89 -25.88
CA ALA A 84 -3.74 5.13 -25.74
C ALA A 84 -3.00 5.11 -27.10
N GLN A 85 -3.39 4.21 -28.01
CA GLN A 85 -2.82 4.13 -29.35
C GLN A 85 -3.26 5.31 -30.24
N MET A 86 -4.56 5.60 -30.33
CA MET A 86 -5.12 6.68 -31.16
C MET A 86 -4.68 8.06 -30.70
N ARG A 87 -4.49 8.26 -29.40
CA ARG A 87 -4.03 9.52 -28.79
C ARG A 87 -2.50 9.63 -28.75
N ASN A 88 -1.80 8.69 -29.38
CA ASN A 88 -0.35 8.60 -29.48
C ASN A 88 0.36 8.54 -28.11
N HIS A 89 -0.30 8.09 -27.06
CA HIS A 89 0.33 7.96 -25.74
C HIS A 89 1.44 6.92 -25.75
N PHE A 90 1.27 5.79 -26.45
CA PHE A 90 2.36 4.83 -26.64
C PHE A 90 3.53 5.41 -27.43
N LYS A 91 3.27 6.18 -28.49
CA LYS A 91 4.34 6.81 -29.29
C LYS A 91 5.14 7.85 -28.50
N LYS A 92 4.49 8.62 -27.62
CA LYS A 92 5.17 9.56 -26.71
C LYS A 92 6.15 8.87 -25.76
N GLU A 93 5.93 7.58 -25.50
CA GLU A 93 6.79 6.72 -24.68
C GLU A 93 7.81 5.94 -25.54
N GLY A 94 7.93 6.24 -26.84
CA GLY A 94 8.82 5.55 -27.77
C GLY A 94 8.36 4.14 -28.14
N LEU A 95 7.07 3.83 -28.00
CA LEU A 95 6.52 2.49 -28.19
C LEU A 95 5.60 2.40 -29.41
N SER A 96 5.73 1.30 -30.16
CA SER A 96 4.77 0.84 -31.16
C SER A 96 4.06 -0.40 -30.61
N VAL A 97 2.86 -0.22 -30.08
CA VAL A 97 2.09 -1.33 -29.49
C VAL A 97 1.24 -2.01 -30.55
N LYS A 98 1.39 -3.33 -30.69
CA LYS A 98 0.56 -4.18 -31.55
C LYS A 98 -0.35 -5.05 -30.69
N LEU A 99 -1.64 -4.76 -30.70
CA LEU A 99 -2.67 -5.57 -30.04
C LEU A 99 -3.02 -6.78 -30.90
N ILE A 100 -2.99 -7.97 -30.30
CA ILE A 100 -3.33 -9.25 -30.94
C ILE A 100 -4.64 -9.75 -30.34
N GLU A 101 -5.62 -10.04 -31.21
CA GLU A 101 -6.95 -10.51 -30.82
C GLU A 101 -6.89 -11.87 -30.09
N GLY A 102 -7.70 -12.01 -29.03
CA GLY A 102 -7.90 -13.23 -28.27
C GLY A 102 -9.09 -14.07 -28.77
N GLY A 103 -9.56 -15.02 -27.97
CA GLY A 103 -10.78 -15.77 -28.28
C GLY A 103 -11.00 -17.00 -27.40
N GLN A 104 -12.12 -17.68 -27.65
CA GLN A 104 -12.53 -18.89 -26.93
C GLN A 104 -11.46 -19.99 -27.01
N GLY A 105 -11.22 -20.64 -25.86
CA GLY A 105 -10.26 -21.74 -25.74
C GLY A 105 -8.79 -21.35 -25.81
N MET A 106 -8.47 -20.05 -25.86
CA MET A 106 -7.09 -19.54 -25.81
C MET A 106 -6.75 -19.04 -24.41
N ASN A 107 -5.55 -19.39 -23.92
CA ASN A 107 -4.93 -18.74 -22.79
C ASN A 107 -3.82 -17.78 -23.25
N ALA A 108 -4.02 -16.47 -23.07
CA ALA A 108 -3.05 -15.44 -23.44
C ALA A 108 -1.69 -15.60 -22.71
N GLY A 109 -1.69 -16.13 -21.48
CA GLY A 109 -0.47 -16.43 -20.74
C GLY A 109 0.39 -17.52 -21.41
N GLU A 110 -0.24 -18.50 -22.07
CA GLU A 110 0.50 -19.52 -22.82
C GLU A 110 1.12 -18.97 -24.10
N VAL A 111 0.42 -18.06 -24.79
CA VAL A 111 0.96 -17.35 -25.97
C VAL A 111 2.21 -16.55 -25.59
N LEU A 112 2.19 -15.89 -24.44
CA LEU A 112 3.35 -15.20 -23.87
C LEU A 112 4.47 -16.18 -23.52
N ARG A 113 4.17 -17.30 -22.86
CA ARG A 113 5.14 -18.36 -22.55
C ARG A 113 5.84 -18.90 -23.80
N ASP A 114 5.10 -19.09 -24.87
CA ASP A 114 5.62 -19.57 -26.14
C ASP A 114 6.46 -18.52 -26.88
N GLY A 115 6.61 -17.31 -26.34
CA GLY A 115 7.38 -16.21 -26.94
C GLY A 115 6.71 -15.55 -28.14
N LYS A 116 5.40 -15.76 -28.33
CA LYS A 116 4.63 -15.20 -29.45
C LYS A 116 4.15 -13.77 -29.19
N ALA A 117 4.18 -13.33 -27.92
CA ALA A 117 3.85 -11.98 -27.48
C ALA A 117 4.87 -11.48 -26.44
N ASP A 118 4.97 -10.16 -26.25
CA ASP A 118 5.82 -9.53 -25.22
C ASP A 118 5.07 -9.32 -23.90
N VAL A 119 3.76 -9.10 -24.01
CA VAL A 119 2.84 -8.83 -22.90
C VAL A 119 1.57 -9.66 -23.12
N ALA A 120 1.02 -10.24 -22.06
CA ALA A 120 -0.30 -10.85 -22.07
C ALA A 120 -1.23 -10.11 -21.11
N ILE A 121 -2.46 -9.89 -21.55
CA ILE A 121 -3.55 -9.51 -20.65
C ILE A 121 -4.30 -10.78 -20.28
N VAL A 122 -4.29 -11.14 -19.00
CA VAL A 122 -4.87 -12.39 -18.51
C VAL A 122 -5.24 -12.27 -17.03
N GLY A 123 -6.22 -13.05 -16.58
CA GLY A 123 -6.50 -13.21 -15.15
C GLY A 123 -5.48 -14.09 -14.44
N LEU A 124 -5.49 -14.09 -13.10
CA LEU A 124 -4.51 -14.85 -12.32
C LEU A 124 -4.60 -16.35 -12.58
N GLY A 125 -5.80 -16.94 -12.73
CA GLY A 125 -5.94 -18.37 -13.04
C GLY A 125 -5.29 -18.77 -14.37
N GLY A 126 -5.46 -17.96 -15.42
CA GLY A 126 -4.80 -18.20 -16.71
C GLY A 126 -3.28 -18.08 -16.61
N ALA A 127 -2.77 -17.11 -15.85
CA ALA A 127 -1.34 -16.96 -15.59
C ALA A 127 -0.74 -18.09 -14.75
N TRP A 128 -1.51 -18.58 -13.77
CA TRP A 128 -1.15 -19.70 -12.90
C TRP A 128 -0.97 -20.98 -13.70
N LEU A 129 -1.90 -21.28 -14.60
CA LEU A 129 -1.81 -22.43 -15.51
C LEU A 129 -0.73 -22.28 -16.59
N ALA A 130 -0.45 -21.05 -17.03
CA ALA A 130 0.63 -20.81 -17.99
C ALA A 130 2.02 -21.00 -17.37
N SER A 131 2.17 -20.76 -16.07
CA SER A 131 3.42 -21.00 -15.33
C SER A 131 3.68 -22.52 -15.21
N LYS A 132 4.94 -22.94 -15.16
CA LYS A 132 5.34 -24.35 -15.24
C LYS A 132 6.05 -24.84 -13.96
N PRO A 133 5.94 -26.16 -13.71
CA PRO A 133 6.74 -26.91 -12.74
C PRO A 133 8.27 -26.69 -12.82
N ASP A 134 8.81 -26.59 -14.03
CA ASP A 134 10.26 -26.43 -14.29
C ASP A 134 10.86 -25.09 -13.85
N GLY A 135 10.07 -24.24 -13.18
CA GLY A 135 10.46 -22.94 -12.66
C GLY A 135 10.17 -21.77 -13.61
N TYR A 136 9.69 -22.02 -14.84
CA TYR A 136 9.20 -20.95 -15.70
C TYR A 136 7.91 -20.36 -15.13
N HIS A 137 7.82 -19.05 -15.08
CA HIS A 137 6.61 -18.34 -14.68
C HIS A 137 6.46 -17.07 -15.52
N ILE A 138 5.24 -16.56 -15.60
CA ILE A 138 4.96 -15.20 -16.05
C ILE A 138 4.64 -14.33 -14.83
N THR A 139 4.99 -13.05 -14.88
CA THR A 139 4.84 -12.15 -13.74
C THR A 139 3.84 -11.04 -14.05
N ASN A 140 2.85 -10.86 -13.18
CA ASN A 140 1.96 -9.69 -13.17
C ASN A 140 2.77 -8.43 -12.83
N ILE A 141 2.80 -7.44 -13.71
CA ILE A 141 3.48 -6.15 -13.49
C ILE A 141 2.51 -5.00 -13.18
N ALA A 142 1.22 -5.21 -13.44
CA ALA A 142 0.16 -4.24 -13.17
C ALA A 142 -1.23 -4.90 -13.23
N GLN A 143 -2.16 -4.45 -12.40
CA GLN A 143 -3.56 -4.88 -12.41
C GLN A 143 -4.47 -3.77 -12.96
N ILE A 144 -5.14 -4.00 -14.10
CA ILE A 144 -6.01 -2.99 -14.74
C ILE A 144 -7.34 -2.93 -14.00
N ILE A 145 -7.96 -4.09 -13.78
CA ILE A 145 -9.22 -4.24 -13.07
C ILE A 145 -8.92 -4.60 -11.61
N SER A 146 -9.19 -3.68 -10.68
CA SER A 146 -8.90 -3.87 -9.25
C SER A 146 -10.03 -4.53 -8.46
N GLY A 147 -11.21 -4.68 -9.06
CA GLY A 147 -12.37 -5.36 -8.45
C GLY A 147 -12.70 -6.71 -9.11
N SER A 148 -13.62 -7.46 -8.52
CA SER A 148 -14.16 -8.68 -9.15
C SER A 148 -15.31 -8.30 -10.08
N GLY A 149 -15.05 -8.29 -11.39
CA GLY A 149 -16.13 -8.24 -12.41
C GLY A 149 -16.88 -9.57 -12.54
N TYR A 150 -16.37 -10.63 -11.90
CA TYR A 150 -16.95 -11.96 -11.86
C TYR A 150 -18.05 -12.03 -10.80
N VAL A 151 -19.25 -12.43 -11.21
CA VAL A 151 -20.45 -12.53 -10.37
C VAL A 151 -21.20 -13.85 -10.59
N VAL A 152 -22.07 -14.18 -9.64
CA VAL A 152 -23.10 -15.22 -9.82
C VAL A 152 -24.45 -14.55 -9.95
N VAL A 153 -25.19 -14.88 -11.00
CA VAL A 153 -26.51 -14.31 -11.29
C VAL A 153 -27.55 -15.42 -11.22
N CYS A 154 -28.58 -15.23 -10.39
CA CYS A 154 -29.71 -16.13 -10.23
C CYS A 154 -31.03 -15.49 -10.64
N ARG A 155 -31.95 -16.30 -11.14
CA ARG A 155 -33.31 -15.89 -11.57
C ARG A 155 -34.30 -16.14 -10.44
N ARG A 156 -34.92 -15.10 -9.88
CA ARG A 156 -35.94 -15.26 -8.83
C ARG A 156 -37.16 -16.05 -9.33
N SER A 157 -37.51 -15.89 -10.60
CA SER A 157 -38.61 -16.60 -11.27
C SER A 157 -38.35 -18.09 -11.51
N THR A 158 -37.17 -18.60 -11.14
CA THR A 158 -36.89 -20.05 -11.04
C THR A 158 -37.02 -20.57 -9.60
N GLY A 159 -37.46 -19.71 -8.68
CA GLY A 159 -37.67 -19.98 -7.27
C GLY A 159 -36.49 -19.63 -6.37
N VAL A 160 -35.46 -18.91 -6.87
CA VAL A 160 -34.26 -18.57 -6.10
C VAL A 160 -34.35 -17.15 -5.53
N TYR A 161 -34.76 -17.00 -4.27
CA TYR A 161 -34.88 -15.68 -3.60
C TYR A 161 -33.70 -15.36 -2.69
N GLY A 162 -32.99 -16.39 -2.24
CA GLY A 162 -31.72 -16.30 -1.53
C GLY A 162 -30.89 -17.59 -1.71
N PRO A 163 -29.72 -17.68 -1.05
CA PRO A 163 -28.80 -18.79 -1.25
C PRO A 163 -29.42 -20.18 -1.03
N LYS A 164 -30.18 -20.39 0.06
CA LYS A 164 -30.78 -21.70 0.39
C LYS A 164 -31.66 -22.28 -0.73
N ASP A 165 -32.26 -21.42 -1.54
CA ASP A 165 -33.17 -21.81 -2.62
C ASP A 165 -32.42 -22.34 -3.87
N MET A 166 -31.10 -22.23 -3.89
CA MET A 166 -30.26 -22.84 -4.95
C MET A 166 -30.26 -24.36 -4.85
N ALA A 167 -30.57 -24.95 -3.69
CA ALA A 167 -30.57 -26.39 -3.50
C ALA A 167 -31.52 -27.11 -4.49
N GLY A 168 -31.00 -28.15 -5.15
CA GLY A 168 -31.69 -28.91 -6.19
C GLY A 168 -31.83 -28.20 -7.54
N LYS A 169 -31.23 -27.02 -7.71
CA LYS A 169 -31.31 -26.25 -8.97
C LYS A 169 -30.11 -26.50 -9.88
N LYS A 170 -30.31 -26.22 -11.16
CA LYS A 170 -29.25 -26.22 -12.17
C LYS A 170 -28.43 -24.94 -12.08
N PHE A 171 -27.11 -25.08 -12.03
CA PHE A 171 -26.14 -24.00 -11.92
C PHE A 171 -25.22 -24.00 -13.16
N GLY A 172 -25.25 -22.91 -13.92
CA GLY A 172 -24.43 -22.72 -15.11
C GLY A 172 -22.99 -22.34 -14.79
N VAL A 173 -22.03 -23.03 -15.41
CA VAL A 173 -20.60 -22.68 -15.43
C VAL A 173 -20.08 -22.77 -16.85
N TRP A 174 -19.13 -21.94 -17.25
CA TRP A 174 -18.55 -21.95 -18.60
C TRP A 174 -17.70 -23.19 -18.85
N GLY A 175 -17.06 -23.70 -17.79
CA GLY A 175 -16.29 -24.93 -17.80
C GLY A 175 -16.33 -25.60 -16.43
N TYR A 176 -16.03 -26.91 -16.38
CA TYR A 176 -15.97 -27.63 -15.11
C TYR A 176 -14.77 -27.25 -14.24
N ASP A 177 -13.78 -26.57 -14.82
CA ASP A 177 -12.67 -25.92 -14.11
C ASP A 177 -13.14 -24.77 -13.20
N GLU A 178 -14.32 -24.18 -13.45
CA GLU A 178 -14.93 -23.19 -12.54
C GLU A 178 -15.69 -23.82 -11.37
N LYS A 179 -15.97 -25.13 -11.44
CA LYS A 179 -16.78 -25.83 -10.42
C LYS A 179 -16.18 -25.67 -9.02
N PRO A 180 -14.87 -25.89 -8.77
CA PRO A 180 -14.28 -25.72 -7.44
C PRO A 180 -14.48 -24.32 -6.86
N PHE A 181 -14.45 -23.28 -7.69
CA PHE A 181 -14.72 -21.90 -7.28
C PHE A 181 -16.17 -21.73 -6.82
N VAL A 182 -17.14 -22.23 -7.58
CA VAL A 182 -18.56 -22.14 -7.19
C VAL A 182 -18.85 -22.97 -5.94
N GLU A 183 -18.23 -24.15 -5.81
CA GLU A 183 -18.36 -24.98 -4.61
C GLU A 183 -17.86 -24.28 -3.34
N GLU A 184 -16.79 -23.49 -3.43
CA GLU A 184 -16.32 -22.67 -2.32
C GLU A 184 -17.32 -21.58 -1.95
N LEU A 185 -17.89 -20.90 -2.95
CA LEU A 185 -18.95 -19.93 -2.72
C LEU A 185 -20.16 -20.56 -2.03
N LEU A 186 -20.61 -21.75 -2.48
CA LEU A 186 -21.70 -22.48 -1.85
C LEU A 186 -21.39 -22.77 -0.38
N LYS A 187 -20.16 -23.21 -0.05
CA LYS A 187 -19.73 -23.43 1.34
C LYS A 187 -19.81 -22.13 2.17
N LYS A 188 -19.34 -20.99 1.65
CA LYS A 188 -19.46 -19.68 2.32
C LYS A 188 -20.90 -19.26 2.52
N LEU A 189 -21.79 -19.67 1.62
CA LEU A 189 -23.24 -19.49 1.71
C LEU A 189 -23.96 -20.55 2.56
N SER A 190 -23.21 -21.41 3.27
CA SER A 190 -23.73 -22.50 4.10
C SER A 190 -24.53 -23.56 3.33
N LEU A 191 -24.12 -23.85 2.10
CA LEU A 191 -24.65 -24.93 1.26
C LEU A 191 -23.57 -25.97 0.96
N PRO A 192 -23.91 -27.27 0.95
CA PRO A 192 -22.95 -28.28 0.55
C PRO A 192 -22.68 -28.20 -0.98
N PRO A 193 -21.47 -28.55 -1.45
CA PRO A 193 -21.08 -28.49 -2.87
C PRO A 193 -21.98 -29.25 -3.83
N ASP A 194 -22.57 -30.35 -3.38
CA ASP A 194 -23.50 -31.21 -4.13
C ASP A 194 -24.96 -30.74 -4.07
N ALA A 195 -25.23 -29.59 -3.44
CA ALA A 195 -26.57 -29.01 -3.39
C ALA A 195 -27.10 -28.59 -4.76
N VAL A 196 -26.26 -28.42 -5.77
CA VAL A 196 -26.66 -27.95 -7.11
C VAL A 196 -26.23 -28.92 -8.21
N GLU A 197 -26.96 -28.92 -9.32
CA GLU A 197 -26.58 -29.65 -10.54
C GLU A 197 -25.79 -28.71 -11.46
N PHE A 198 -24.49 -28.95 -11.63
CA PHE A 198 -23.66 -28.15 -12.53
C PHE A 198 -23.95 -28.46 -13.99
N VAL A 199 -24.10 -27.42 -14.81
CA VAL A 199 -24.36 -27.52 -16.25
C VAL A 199 -23.43 -26.58 -17.00
N ILE A 200 -22.87 -27.05 -18.12
CA ILE A 200 -22.12 -26.17 -19.01
C ILE A 200 -23.06 -25.19 -19.70
N GLN A 201 -22.83 -23.91 -19.47
CA GLN A 201 -23.62 -22.81 -20.03
C GLN A 201 -23.02 -22.25 -21.32
N LYS A 202 -23.83 -21.54 -22.08
CA LYS A 202 -23.36 -20.67 -23.19
C LYS A 202 -22.71 -19.37 -22.67
N HIS A 203 -21.83 -18.78 -23.48
CA HIS A 203 -21.12 -17.53 -23.17
C HIS A 203 -21.93 -16.24 -23.47
N ASP A 204 -23.26 -16.32 -23.55
CA ASP A 204 -24.14 -15.21 -23.95
C ASP A 204 -25.26 -14.90 -22.92
N GLY A 205 -25.27 -15.62 -21.79
CA GLY A 205 -26.31 -15.48 -20.76
C GLY A 205 -27.69 -16.07 -21.14
N SER A 206 -27.85 -16.62 -22.35
CA SER A 206 -29.16 -17.09 -22.84
C SER A 206 -29.74 -18.25 -22.04
N ASP A 207 -28.91 -19.06 -21.38
CA ASP A 207 -29.38 -20.17 -20.53
C ASP A 207 -30.10 -19.66 -19.26
N LEU A 208 -29.74 -18.48 -18.74
CA LEU A 208 -30.47 -17.80 -17.66
C LEU A 208 -31.78 -17.18 -18.16
N VAL A 209 -31.75 -16.57 -19.35
CA VAL A 209 -32.94 -15.96 -19.99
C VAL A 209 -34.01 -17.03 -20.22
N ASN A 210 -33.60 -18.16 -20.81
CA ASN A 210 -34.46 -19.29 -21.13
C ASN A 210 -34.77 -20.19 -19.91
N LYS A 211 -34.27 -19.86 -18.73
CA LYS A 211 -34.46 -20.61 -17.48
C LYS A 211 -33.98 -22.08 -17.56
N ARG A 212 -33.01 -22.37 -18.42
CA ARG A 212 -32.35 -23.68 -18.49
C ARG A 212 -31.52 -23.94 -17.23
N VAL A 213 -30.95 -22.87 -16.68
CA VAL A 213 -30.28 -22.83 -15.38
C VAL A 213 -30.96 -21.80 -14.48
N ALA A 214 -30.94 -22.04 -13.17
CA ALA A 214 -31.50 -21.12 -12.18
C ALA A 214 -30.49 -20.03 -11.78
N CYS A 215 -29.21 -20.40 -11.74
CA CYS A 215 -28.07 -19.55 -11.44
C CYS A 215 -26.96 -19.81 -12.44
N ALA A 216 -26.10 -18.83 -12.70
CA ALA A 216 -24.90 -19.05 -13.50
C ALA A 216 -23.77 -18.07 -13.12
N THR A 217 -22.53 -18.46 -13.43
CA THR A 217 -21.38 -17.54 -13.43
C THR A 217 -21.52 -16.54 -14.59
N SER A 218 -21.11 -15.29 -14.37
CA SER A 218 -21.33 -14.21 -15.34
C SER A 218 -20.33 -13.07 -15.11
N MET A 219 -19.95 -12.35 -16.18
CA MET A 219 -19.25 -11.07 -16.08
C MET A 219 -20.25 -9.93 -15.98
N LEU A 220 -20.04 -9.05 -15.00
CA LEU A 220 -20.91 -7.91 -14.72
C LEU A 220 -21.01 -6.94 -15.91
N PHE A 221 -19.94 -6.81 -16.69
CA PHE A 221 -19.84 -5.89 -17.82
C PHE A 221 -20.19 -6.51 -19.18
N ASP A 222 -20.60 -7.78 -19.22
CA ASP A 222 -20.95 -8.48 -20.45
C ASP A 222 -22.23 -9.33 -20.27
N GLU A 223 -22.15 -10.62 -19.90
CA GLU A 223 -23.31 -11.51 -19.95
C GLU A 223 -24.44 -11.06 -19.02
N TYR A 224 -24.12 -10.41 -17.90
CA TYR A 224 -25.12 -9.83 -17.01
C TYR A 224 -25.98 -8.79 -17.74
N LEU A 225 -25.37 -7.92 -18.55
CA LEU A 225 -26.05 -6.91 -19.34
C LEU A 225 -26.86 -7.54 -20.46
N ASN A 226 -26.30 -8.56 -21.14
CA ASN A 226 -27.01 -9.33 -22.16
C ASN A 226 -28.32 -9.93 -21.63
N VAL A 227 -28.31 -10.50 -20.41
CA VAL A 227 -29.52 -11.05 -19.78
C VAL A 227 -30.61 -9.98 -19.64
N ILE A 228 -30.23 -8.77 -19.21
CA ILE A 228 -31.16 -7.64 -19.03
C ILE A 228 -31.70 -7.15 -20.38
N GLU A 229 -30.82 -7.02 -21.38
CA GLU A 229 -31.16 -6.55 -22.72
C GLU A 229 -32.08 -7.52 -23.48
N MET A 230 -31.98 -8.82 -23.18
CA MET A 230 -32.93 -9.84 -23.64
C MET A 230 -34.28 -9.83 -22.89
N GLY A 231 -34.54 -8.81 -22.07
CA GLY A 231 -35.85 -8.54 -21.47
C GLY A 231 -36.05 -9.08 -20.06
N VAL A 232 -34.98 -9.54 -19.39
CA VAL A 232 -35.05 -9.92 -17.98
C VAL A 232 -34.99 -8.69 -17.07
N PRO A 233 -36.01 -8.43 -16.23
CA PRO A 233 -35.98 -7.26 -15.36
C PRO A 233 -35.00 -7.43 -14.20
N TYR A 234 -34.35 -6.34 -13.78
CA TYR A 234 -33.45 -6.30 -12.61
C TYR A 234 -34.07 -6.89 -11.35
N SER A 235 -35.37 -6.68 -11.13
CA SER A 235 -36.10 -7.22 -9.98
C SER A 235 -36.15 -8.75 -9.93
N ASP A 236 -35.93 -9.42 -11.06
CA ASP A 236 -35.89 -10.87 -11.18
C ASP A 236 -34.46 -11.44 -11.14
N LEU A 237 -33.45 -10.58 -10.95
CA LEU A 237 -32.05 -10.98 -10.83
C LEU A 237 -31.59 -10.85 -9.37
N LEU A 238 -31.03 -11.93 -8.86
CA LEU A 238 -30.24 -11.94 -7.63
C LEU A 238 -28.77 -12.02 -8.04
N VAL A 239 -28.01 -10.95 -7.79
CA VAL A 239 -26.58 -10.88 -8.09
C VAL A 239 -25.80 -11.10 -6.80
N ILE A 240 -24.88 -12.06 -6.83
CA ILE A 240 -24.00 -12.41 -5.73
C ILE A 240 -22.57 -12.13 -6.19
N GLU A 241 -21.86 -11.30 -5.42
CA GLU A 241 -20.46 -10.97 -5.65
C GLU A 241 -19.58 -11.87 -4.76
N PRO A 242 -18.85 -12.84 -5.33
CA PRO A 242 -18.02 -13.76 -4.54
C PRO A 242 -16.92 -13.05 -3.72
N SER A 243 -16.45 -11.89 -4.19
CA SER A 243 -15.49 -11.04 -3.47
C SER A 243 -15.99 -10.58 -2.10
N LYS A 244 -17.31 -10.44 -1.91
CA LYS A 244 -17.93 -10.12 -0.60
C LYS A 244 -17.88 -11.28 0.40
N PHE A 245 -17.46 -12.47 -0.05
CA PHE A 245 -17.32 -13.70 0.75
C PHE A 245 -15.86 -14.17 0.86
N ASP A 246 -14.90 -13.25 0.65
CA ASP A 246 -13.45 -13.50 0.59
C ASP A 246 -13.03 -14.43 -0.56
N ILE A 247 -13.79 -14.43 -1.67
CA ILE A 247 -13.46 -15.21 -2.88
C ILE A 247 -13.21 -14.24 -4.04
N PRO A 248 -12.09 -13.49 -4.02
CA PRO A 248 -11.75 -12.59 -5.12
C PRO A 248 -11.36 -13.37 -6.38
N VAL A 249 -11.60 -12.73 -7.53
CA VAL A 249 -11.14 -13.16 -8.85
C VAL A 249 -10.38 -12.00 -9.48
N LEU A 250 -9.06 -12.14 -9.61
CA LEU A 250 -8.21 -11.18 -10.29
C LEU A 250 -8.34 -11.37 -11.80
N LEU A 251 -9.07 -10.45 -12.42
CA LEU A 251 -9.27 -10.36 -13.87
C LEU A 251 -8.05 -9.73 -14.55
N ASP A 252 -8.25 -8.95 -15.62
CA ASP A 252 -7.22 -8.38 -16.50
C ASP A 252 -6.01 -7.76 -15.78
N GLY A 253 -4.99 -8.60 -15.61
CA GLY A 253 -3.64 -8.21 -15.22
C GLY A 253 -2.74 -8.14 -16.45
N VAL A 254 -1.70 -7.32 -16.35
CA VAL A 254 -0.63 -7.19 -17.34
C VAL A 254 0.49 -8.14 -16.94
N TYR A 255 0.73 -9.18 -17.74
CA TYR A 255 1.75 -10.18 -17.49
C TYR A 255 2.87 -10.12 -18.52
N VAL A 256 4.08 -10.43 -18.08
CA VAL A 256 5.28 -10.55 -18.93
C VAL A 256 6.09 -11.79 -18.57
N ASP A 257 6.99 -12.21 -19.46
CA ASP A 257 7.96 -13.26 -19.15
C ASP A 257 8.94 -12.77 -18.08
N SER A 258 8.94 -13.46 -16.93
CA SER A 258 9.73 -13.12 -15.74
C SER A 258 11.22 -13.03 -16.04
N ARG A 259 11.73 -13.85 -16.97
CA ARG A 259 13.16 -13.88 -17.35
C ARG A 259 13.62 -12.58 -17.99
N ARG A 260 12.69 -11.81 -18.55
CA ARG A 260 12.98 -10.52 -19.21
C ARG A 260 12.98 -9.36 -18.22
N LEU A 261 12.45 -9.54 -17.01
CA LEU A 261 12.37 -8.47 -16.01
C LEU A 261 13.72 -8.03 -15.47
N ASP A 262 14.79 -8.82 -15.66
CA ASP A 262 16.15 -8.42 -15.27
C ASP A 262 16.76 -7.38 -16.22
N ASP A 263 16.29 -7.30 -17.47
CA ASP A 263 16.72 -6.30 -18.44
C ASP A 263 16.18 -4.89 -18.10
N PRO A 264 17.05 -3.91 -17.76
CA PRO A 264 16.63 -2.53 -17.48
C PRO A 264 15.93 -1.85 -18.66
N ALA A 265 16.33 -2.15 -19.90
CA ALA A 265 15.74 -1.53 -21.09
C ALA A 265 14.31 -2.03 -21.29
N PHE A 266 14.07 -3.33 -21.09
CA PHE A 266 12.72 -3.89 -21.10
C PHE A 266 11.85 -3.31 -19.98
N ARG A 267 12.36 -3.20 -18.75
CA ARG A 267 11.61 -2.56 -17.65
C ARG A 267 11.21 -1.11 -17.97
N ALA A 268 12.12 -0.32 -18.55
CA ALA A 268 11.81 1.05 -18.95
C ALA A 268 10.66 1.11 -19.98
N LYS A 269 10.65 0.20 -20.96
CA LYS A 269 9.54 0.04 -21.91
C LYS A 269 8.23 -0.28 -21.21
N LEU A 270 8.25 -1.17 -20.21
CA LEU A 270 7.05 -1.54 -19.43
C LEU A 270 6.52 -0.38 -18.58
N VAL A 271 7.41 0.43 -17.99
CA VAL A 271 7.02 1.65 -17.27
C VAL A 271 6.35 2.65 -18.21
N GLY A 272 6.92 2.89 -19.39
CA GLY A 272 6.31 3.75 -20.41
C GLY A 272 4.98 3.21 -20.91
N PHE A 273 4.89 1.90 -21.17
CA PHE A 273 3.66 1.21 -21.54
C PHE A 273 2.56 1.41 -20.50
N LEU A 274 2.87 1.21 -19.21
CA LEU A 274 1.91 1.38 -18.13
C LEU A 274 1.47 2.85 -17.98
N ARG A 275 2.37 3.81 -18.14
CA ARG A 275 2.04 5.25 -18.13
C ARG A 275 1.09 5.61 -19.26
N ALA A 276 1.39 5.18 -20.49
CA ALA A 276 0.54 5.43 -21.65
C ALA A 276 -0.84 4.77 -21.50
N LEU A 277 -0.88 3.54 -20.99
CA LEU A 277 -2.13 2.83 -20.74
C LEU A 277 -2.99 3.52 -19.67
N ARG A 278 -2.35 4.02 -18.60
CA ARG A 278 -3.01 4.83 -17.56
C ARG A 278 -3.68 6.07 -18.15
N GLU A 279 -2.99 6.79 -19.03
CA GLU A 279 -3.57 7.95 -19.74
C GLU A 279 -4.71 7.55 -20.68
N GLY A 280 -4.59 6.42 -21.38
CA GLY A 280 -5.67 5.88 -22.20
C GLY A 280 -6.96 5.63 -21.41
N TRP A 281 -6.85 5.00 -20.24
CA TRP A 281 -8.00 4.78 -19.34
C TRP A 281 -8.51 6.06 -18.69
N ARG A 282 -7.63 7.02 -18.37
CA ARG A 282 -8.02 8.34 -17.87
C ARG A 282 -8.89 9.10 -18.87
N GLU A 283 -8.47 9.13 -20.14
CA GLU A 283 -9.24 9.77 -21.22
C GLU A 283 -10.53 8.99 -21.52
N THR A 284 -10.46 7.65 -21.50
CA THR A 284 -11.65 6.79 -21.66
C THR A 284 -12.72 7.12 -20.62
N ARG A 285 -12.33 7.31 -19.36
CA ARG A 285 -13.25 7.70 -18.29
C ARG A 285 -13.84 9.10 -18.49
N ALA A 286 -13.05 10.02 -19.04
CA ALA A 286 -13.51 11.39 -19.27
C ALA A 286 -14.52 11.50 -20.42
N ALA A 287 -14.42 10.63 -21.42
CA ALA A 287 -15.33 10.60 -22.56
C ALA A 287 -15.62 9.16 -23.06
N PRO A 288 -16.43 8.36 -22.33
CA PRO A 288 -16.66 6.95 -22.67
C PRO A 288 -17.30 6.75 -24.05
N THR A 289 -18.33 7.54 -24.38
CA THR A 289 -19.04 7.45 -25.66
C THR A 289 -18.14 7.71 -26.86
N LEU A 290 -17.27 8.72 -26.78
CA LEU A 290 -16.32 9.03 -27.86
C LEU A 290 -15.22 7.97 -27.95
N SER A 291 -14.74 7.52 -26.79
CA SER A 291 -13.69 6.51 -26.71
C SER A 291 -14.14 5.19 -27.33
N LEU A 292 -15.41 4.82 -27.20
CA LEU A 292 -15.93 3.58 -27.78
C LEU A 292 -15.83 3.51 -29.32
N GLU A 293 -15.80 4.65 -30.02
CA GLU A 293 -15.59 4.67 -31.48
C GLU A 293 -14.21 4.10 -31.85
N SER A 294 -13.23 4.07 -30.93
CA SER A 294 -11.95 3.39 -31.15
C SER A 294 -12.12 1.88 -31.35
N VAL A 295 -13.03 1.26 -30.59
CA VAL A 295 -13.32 -0.18 -30.66
C VAL A 295 -14.11 -0.51 -31.93
N ARG A 296 -15.03 0.37 -32.33
CA ARG A 296 -15.83 0.21 -33.55
C ARG A 296 -14.98 -0.01 -34.81
N SER A 297 -13.81 0.62 -34.88
CA SER A 297 -12.91 0.53 -36.03
C SER A 297 -12.21 -0.84 -36.18
N VAL A 298 -12.17 -1.64 -35.11
CA VAL A 298 -11.41 -2.90 -35.04
C VAL A 298 -12.28 -4.12 -34.75
N SER A 299 -13.46 -3.93 -34.14
CA SER A 299 -14.36 -5.02 -33.79
C SER A 299 -15.14 -5.56 -34.99
N LYS A 300 -15.24 -6.88 -35.10
CA LYS A 300 -16.02 -7.57 -36.15
C LYS A 300 -17.52 -7.54 -35.89
N SER A 301 -17.93 -7.42 -34.62
CA SER A 301 -19.33 -7.39 -34.19
C SER A 301 -19.48 -6.30 -33.11
N PHE A 302 -20.25 -5.27 -33.41
CA PHE A 302 -20.32 -4.07 -32.57
C PHE A 302 -21.77 -3.63 -32.36
N ASP A 303 -22.33 -4.00 -31.20
CA ASP A 303 -23.54 -3.38 -30.66
C ASP A 303 -23.12 -2.18 -29.82
N LYS A 304 -23.45 -0.97 -30.30
CA LYS A 304 -23.01 0.27 -29.65
C LYS A 304 -23.55 0.43 -28.24
N ASP A 305 -24.82 0.10 -28.02
CA ASP A 305 -25.49 0.36 -26.76
C ASP A 305 -25.03 -0.63 -25.69
N HIS A 306 -24.93 -1.91 -26.07
CA HIS A 306 -24.37 -2.96 -25.21
C HIS A 306 -22.92 -2.64 -24.82
N GLN A 307 -22.07 -2.33 -25.80
CA GLN A 307 -20.65 -2.07 -25.59
C GLN A 307 -20.41 -0.80 -24.75
N LEU A 308 -21.27 0.23 -24.87
CA LEU A 308 -21.19 1.42 -24.04
C LEU A 308 -21.52 1.11 -22.57
N LYS A 309 -22.61 0.38 -22.30
CA LYS A 309 -22.96 -0.02 -20.93
C LYS A 309 -21.90 -0.94 -20.31
N GLY A 310 -21.32 -1.84 -21.10
CA GLY A 310 -20.20 -2.67 -20.69
C GLY A 310 -18.99 -1.82 -20.30
N LEU A 311 -18.65 -0.82 -21.13
CA LEU A 311 -17.56 0.13 -20.84
C LEU A 311 -17.81 0.91 -19.54
N GLU A 312 -19.01 1.47 -19.36
CA GLU A 312 -19.37 2.22 -18.16
C GLU A 312 -19.28 1.35 -16.91
N THR A 313 -19.75 0.10 -16.99
CA THR A 313 -19.65 -0.88 -15.90
C THR A 313 -18.19 -1.20 -15.59
N MET A 314 -17.34 -1.43 -16.60
CA MET A 314 -15.91 -1.68 -16.39
C MET A 314 -15.17 -0.49 -15.78
N LEU A 315 -15.53 0.73 -16.15
CA LEU A 315 -14.93 1.93 -15.56
C LEU A 315 -15.19 2.00 -14.04
N THR A 316 -16.22 1.34 -13.51
CA THR A 316 -16.42 1.24 -12.04
C THR A 316 -15.43 0.28 -11.36
N LEU A 317 -14.88 -0.69 -12.11
CA LEU A 317 -13.93 -1.70 -11.61
C LEU A 317 -12.46 -1.29 -11.78
N ILE A 318 -12.19 -0.34 -12.67
CA ILE A 318 -10.86 0.25 -12.87
C ILE A 318 -10.68 1.42 -11.89
N PRO A 319 -9.55 1.55 -11.17
CA PRO A 319 -9.32 2.68 -10.27
C PRO A 319 -9.49 4.04 -10.96
N SER A 320 -10.20 4.97 -10.30
CA SER A 320 -10.33 6.36 -10.76
C SER A 320 -9.11 7.20 -10.38
N GLU A 321 -8.54 6.94 -9.20
CA GLU A 321 -7.30 7.55 -8.72
C GLU A 321 -6.10 7.06 -9.55
N GLN A 322 -5.46 7.96 -10.28
CA GLN A 322 -4.34 7.64 -11.18
C GLN A 322 -3.16 6.96 -10.46
N LYS A 323 -2.89 7.34 -9.21
CA LYS A 323 -1.85 6.71 -8.39
C LYS A 323 -2.15 5.25 -8.07
N LYS A 324 -3.42 4.81 -8.07
CA LYS A 324 -3.83 3.43 -7.79
C LYS A 324 -3.98 2.58 -9.06
N PHE A 325 -3.99 3.18 -10.24
CA PHE A 325 -4.05 2.44 -11.50
C PHE A 325 -2.85 1.49 -11.63
N GLY A 326 -3.10 0.24 -12.00
CA GLY A 326 -2.07 -0.79 -12.11
C GLY A 326 -1.67 -1.44 -10.79
N LEU A 327 -2.19 -1.02 -9.64
CA LEU A 327 -1.83 -1.62 -8.36
C LEU A 327 -2.53 -2.98 -8.17
N LEU A 328 -1.75 -4.03 -7.98
CA LEU A 328 -2.26 -5.36 -7.60
C LEU A 328 -2.53 -5.42 -6.09
N ASP A 329 -3.73 -5.89 -5.69
CA ASP A 329 -4.06 -6.18 -4.30
C ASP A 329 -3.47 -7.53 -3.87
N LEU A 330 -2.48 -7.47 -2.98
CA LEU A 330 -1.78 -8.65 -2.49
C LEU A 330 -2.65 -9.53 -1.57
N ASN A 331 -3.67 -8.97 -0.89
CA ASN A 331 -4.59 -9.81 -0.10
C ASN A 331 -5.46 -10.65 -1.04
N ALA A 332 -5.92 -10.05 -2.14
CA ALA A 332 -6.71 -10.77 -3.14
C ALA A 332 -5.88 -11.86 -3.84
N LEU A 333 -4.62 -11.53 -4.16
CA LEU A 333 -3.65 -12.48 -4.69
C LEU A 333 -3.42 -13.66 -3.74
N ASP A 334 -3.20 -13.41 -2.44
CA ASP A 334 -2.97 -14.45 -1.44
C ASP A 334 -4.19 -15.39 -1.37
N LEU A 335 -5.41 -14.84 -1.24
CA LEU A 335 -6.65 -15.62 -1.17
C LEU A 335 -6.90 -16.48 -2.41
N GLU A 336 -6.69 -15.92 -3.60
CA GLU A 336 -6.88 -16.65 -4.85
C GLU A 336 -5.78 -17.70 -5.09
N SER A 337 -4.52 -17.39 -4.75
CA SER A 337 -3.41 -18.34 -4.88
C SER A 337 -3.54 -19.50 -3.90
N ASP A 338 -3.93 -19.23 -2.65
CA ASP A 338 -4.18 -20.26 -1.64
C ASP A 338 -5.29 -21.23 -2.09
N ARG A 339 -6.31 -20.71 -2.78
CA ARG A 339 -7.37 -21.52 -3.38
C ARG A 339 -6.84 -22.45 -4.46
N TYR A 340 -5.97 -21.98 -5.36
CA TYR A 340 -5.34 -22.84 -6.37
C TYR A 340 -4.46 -23.92 -5.76
N ILE A 341 -3.68 -23.57 -4.73
CA ILE A 341 -2.87 -24.53 -3.99
C ILE A 341 -3.75 -25.59 -3.33
N GLN A 342 -4.84 -25.20 -2.65
CA GLN A 342 -5.78 -26.13 -2.02
C GLN A 342 -6.47 -27.07 -3.02
N GLN A 343 -6.63 -26.63 -4.27
CA GLN A 343 -7.20 -27.42 -5.35
C GLN A 343 -6.17 -28.32 -6.06
N GLY A 344 -4.90 -28.28 -5.66
CA GLY A 344 -3.82 -29.03 -6.30
C GLY A 344 -3.50 -28.53 -7.72
N LEU A 345 -3.91 -27.30 -8.06
CA LEU A 345 -3.66 -26.72 -9.37
C LEU A 345 -2.21 -26.24 -9.41
N ASN A 346 -1.38 -26.91 -10.22
CA ASN A 346 0.00 -26.51 -10.51
C ASN A 346 0.82 -26.15 -9.25
N GLU A 347 0.89 -27.10 -8.29
CA GLU A 347 1.42 -26.94 -6.92
C GLU A 347 2.86 -26.39 -6.85
N GLU A 348 3.63 -26.50 -7.94
CA GLU A 348 4.99 -26.00 -8.03
C GLU A 348 5.08 -24.48 -8.30
N THR A 349 3.97 -23.84 -8.67
CA THR A 349 3.90 -22.39 -8.84
C THR A 349 3.90 -21.70 -7.47
N SER A 350 4.90 -20.84 -7.25
CA SER A 350 5.00 -20.06 -6.01
C SER A 350 4.21 -18.74 -6.14
N PRO A 351 3.29 -18.43 -5.21
CA PRO A 351 2.58 -17.14 -5.20
C PRO A 351 3.52 -15.93 -5.20
N ASN A 352 4.70 -16.06 -4.59
CA ASN A 352 5.69 -14.99 -4.51
C ASN A 352 6.48 -14.75 -5.80
N LYS A 353 6.23 -15.51 -6.88
CA LYS A 353 6.95 -15.36 -8.16
C LYS A 353 6.05 -14.88 -9.31
N ILE A 354 4.72 -14.94 -9.15
CA ILE A 354 3.77 -14.66 -10.23
C ILE A 354 3.38 -13.17 -10.34
N TRP A 355 3.98 -12.29 -9.55
CA TRP A 355 3.71 -10.84 -9.55
C TRP A 355 4.96 -10.04 -9.19
N THR A 356 4.96 -8.74 -9.48
CA THR A 356 5.94 -7.75 -9.02
C THR A 356 5.29 -6.38 -8.97
N HIS A 357 5.62 -5.56 -7.97
CA HIS A 357 5.25 -4.13 -7.96
C HIS A 357 6.37 -3.25 -8.52
N ARG A 358 7.50 -3.82 -8.96
CA ARG A 358 8.68 -3.05 -9.42
C ARG A 358 8.35 -2.02 -10.50
N ILE A 359 7.64 -2.43 -11.55
CA ILE A 359 7.25 -1.52 -12.65
C ILE A 359 6.33 -0.41 -12.16
N TRP A 360 5.33 -0.76 -11.35
CA TRP A 360 4.41 0.21 -10.76
C TRP A 360 5.13 1.18 -9.80
N ASN A 361 6.02 0.69 -8.94
CA ASN A 361 6.82 1.50 -8.01
C ASN A 361 7.76 2.46 -8.77
N GLU A 362 8.40 2.00 -9.86
CA GLU A 362 9.21 2.83 -10.73
C GLU A 362 8.38 3.95 -11.39
N LEU A 363 7.15 3.64 -11.83
CA LEU A 363 6.22 4.66 -12.34
C LEU A 363 5.85 5.70 -11.27
N GLN A 364 5.46 5.27 -10.07
CA GLN A 364 5.15 6.20 -8.97
C GLN A 364 6.35 7.08 -8.60
N LYS A 365 7.57 6.54 -8.67
CA LYS A 365 8.80 7.30 -8.42
C LYS A 365 9.00 8.39 -9.47
N GLN A 366 8.74 8.10 -10.74
CA GLN A 366 8.82 9.09 -11.82
C GLN A 366 7.74 10.16 -11.70
N ASP A 367 6.57 9.82 -11.19
CA ASP A 367 5.48 10.77 -10.92
C ASP A 367 5.68 11.60 -9.64
N GLY A 368 6.68 11.27 -8.80
CA GLY A 368 6.89 11.92 -7.50
C GLY A 368 5.86 11.51 -6.43
N THR A 369 5.13 10.42 -6.64
CA THR A 369 4.06 9.92 -5.76
C THR A 369 4.44 8.65 -4.99
N ALA A 370 5.69 8.20 -5.10
CA ALA A 370 6.16 6.99 -4.43
C ALA A 370 6.01 7.07 -2.90
N PRO A 371 5.36 6.07 -2.26
CA PRO A 371 5.24 6.03 -0.81
C PRO A 371 6.60 5.70 -0.17
N THR A 372 6.78 6.07 1.10
CA THR A 372 8.00 5.73 1.87
C THR A 372 8.17 4.22 2.04
N PHE A 373 7.07 3.49 2.25
CA PHE A 373 7.04 2.04 2.34
C PHE A 373 6.21 1.50 1.16
N THR A 374 6.75 0.52 0.44
CA THR A 374 6.04 -0.11 -0.67
C THR A 374 4.80 -0.86 -0.18
N VAL A 375 3.86 -1.10 -1.08
CA VAL A 375 2.65 -1.87 -0.78
C VAL A 375 3.01 -3.27 -0.30
N ALA A 376 4.00 -3.92 -0.91
CA ALA A 376 4.54 -5.21 -0.47
C ALA A 376 5.05 -5.20 0.98
N THR A 377 5.88 -4.22 1.35
CA THR A 377 6.39 -4.11 2.73
C THR A 377 5.27 -3.87 3.74
N LYS A 378 4.28 -3.03 3.40
CA LYS A 378 3.10 -2.82 4.24
C LYS A 378 2.23 -4.07 4.35
N HIS A 379 2.09 -4.84 3.27
CA HIS A 379 1.36 -6.10 3.25
C HIS A 379 1.98 -7.11 4.23
N TYR A 380 3.30 -7.30 4.18
CA TYR A 380 3.99 -8.17 5.14
C TYR A 380 3.89 -7.66 6.57
N LEU A 381 4.01 -6.35 6.79
CA LEU A 381 3.84 -5.75 8.11
C LEU A 381 2.42 -5.98 8.66
N LYS A 382 1.40 -5.85 7.80
CA LYS A 382 -0.01 -6.10 8.14
C LYS A 382 -0.21 -7.57 8.49
N ASN A 383 0.28 -8.49 7.67
CA ASN A 383 0.20 -9.93 7.93
C ASN A 383 0.85 -10.29 9.27
N ILE A 384 2.04 -9.75 9.55
CA ILE A 384 2.71 -9.93 10.85
C ILE A 384 1.84 -9.42 11.99
N SER A 385 1.24 -8.23 11.84
CA SER A 385 0.39 -7.66 12.89
C SER A 385 -0.87 -8.48 13.19
N LEU A 386 -1.33 -9.28 12.22
CA LEU A 386 -2.49 -10.16 12.35
C LEU A 386 -2.14 -11.54 12.93
N MET A 387 -0.86 -11.93 12.89
CA MET A 387 -0.40 -13.22 13.42
C MET A 387 -0.71 -13.36 14.92
N PRO A 388 -1.12 -14.55 15.38
CA PRO A 388 -1.32 -14.82 16.80
C PRO A 388 -0.10 -14.47 17.65
N LEU A 389 1.11 -14.74 17.14
CA LEU A 389 2.36 -14.45 17.85
C LEU A 389 2.56 -12.95 18.11
N PHE A 390 2.25 -12.10 17.13
CA PHE A 390 2.35 -10.64 17.32
C PHE A 390 1.27 -10.13 18.29
N LYS A 391 0.05 -10.69 18.23
CA LYS A 391 -0.99 -10.37 19.23
C LYS A 391 -0.54 -10.74 20.64
N VAL A 392 0.04 -11.92 20.83
CA VAL A 392 0.63 -12.35 22.11
C VAL A 392 1.76 -11.41 22.55
N PHE A 393 2.61 -10.97 21.63
CA PHE A 393 3.67 -9.99 21.90
C PHE A 393 3.09 -8.65 22.41
N VAL A 394 2.01 -8.15 21.80
CA VAL A 394 1.35 -6.91 22.24
C VAL A 394 0.65 -7.09 23.59
N TYR A 395 -0.09 -8.18 23.80
CA TYR A 395 -0.71 -8.49 25.10
C TYR A 395 0.34 -8.58 26.20
N PHE A 396 1.44 -9.29 25.93
CA PHE A 396 2.56 -9.41 26.85
C PHE A 396 3.14 -8.04 27.21
N GLY A 397 3.37 -7.18 26.21
CA GLY A 397 3.79 -5.80 26.42
C GLY A 397 2.84 -5.02 27.34
N VAL A 398 1.54 -5.04 27.06
CA VAL A 398 0.51 -4.37 27.86
C VAL A 398 0.49 -4.88 29.30
N PHE A 399 0.47 -6.21 29.50
CA PHE A 399 0.34 -6.82 30.83
C PHE A 399 1.60 -6.63 31.69
N ILE A 400 2.79 -6.74 31.08
CA ILE A 400 4.05 -6.49 31.77
C ILE A 400 4.20 -5.01 32.13
N TYR A 401 3.75 -4.10 31.26
CA TYR A 401 3.78 -2.67 31.57
C TYR A 401 2.71 -2.28 32.62
N ALA A 402 1.53 -2.92 32.58
CA ALA A 402 0.54 -2.80 33.64
C ALA A 402 1.09 -3.32 34.98
N LEU A 403 1.85 -4.41 34.99
CA LEU A 403 2.53 -4.91 36.19
C LEU A 403 3.50 -3.87 36.77
N SER A 404 4.26 -3.14 35.93
CA SER A 404 5.08 -2.00 36.40
C SER A 404 4.24 -0.96 37.15
N GLY A 405 3.07 -0.60 36.60
CA GLY A 405 2.11 0.32 37.25
C GLY A 405 1.55 -0.20 38.57
N VAL A 406 1.19 -1.48 38.64
CA VAL A 406 0.67 -2.11 39.88
C VAL A 406 1.76 -2.15 40.96
N LEU A 407 3.00 -2.48 40.59
CA LEU A 407 4.12 -2.52 41.55
C LEU A 407 4.46 -1.13 42.09
N GLU A 408 4.28 -0.07 41.28
CA GLU A 408 4.36 1.32 41.77
C GLU A 408 3.25 1.63 42.79
N ALA A 409 2.00 1.26 42.48
CA ALA A 409 0.87 1.45 43.39
C ALA A 409 1.06 0.72 44.73
N ILE A 410 1.58 -0.52 44.68
CA ILE A 410 1.93 -1.31 45.87
C ILE A 410 3.00 -0.61 46.70
N HIS A 411 4.07 -0.13 46.07
CA HIS A 411 5.15 0.56 46.78
C HIS A 411 4.68 1.82 47.52
N ARG A 412 3.59 2.44 47.03
CA ARG A 412 2.95 3.61 47.66
C ARG A 412 1.82 3.28 48.62
N ASN A 413 1.57 1.99 48.89
CA ASN A 413 0.50 1.53 49.76
C ASN A 413 -0.90 1.95 49.27
N TYR A 414 -1.13 2.01 47.95
CA TYR A 414 -2.47 2.25 47.41
C TYR A 414 -3.36 1.01 47.55
N ASP A 415 -4.66 1.28 47.66
CA ASP A 415 -5.72 0.27 47.72
C ASP A 415 -5.91 -0.44 46.37
N LEU A 416 -6.83 -1.39 46.31
CA LEU A 416 -7.06 -2.18 45.09
C LEU A 416 -7.51 -1.30 43.92
N TRP A 417 -8.30 -0.26 44.19
CA TRP A 417 -8.79 0.66 43.16
C TRP A 417 -7.65 1.52 42.59
N GLY A 418 -6.79 2.07 43.44
CA GLY A 418 -5.59 2.78 43.02
C GLY A 418 -4.63 1.90 42.22
N ARG A 419 -4.44 0.64 42.62
CA ARG A 419 -3.67 -0.34 41.84
C ARG A 419 -4.25 -0.55 40.44
N LEU A 420 -5.58 -0.67 40.35
CA LEU A 420 -6.28 -0.85 39.09
C LEU A 420 -6.08 0.36 38.17
N ILE A 421 -6.31 1.58 38.67
CA ILE A 421 -6.13 2.82 37.89
C ILE A 421 -4.70 2.91 37.35
N LEU A 422 -3.68 2.71 38.19
CA LEU A 422 -2.28 2.81 37.77
C LEU A 422 -1.90 1.73 36.75
N ALA A 423 -2.47 0.53 36.86
CA ALA A 423 -2.28 -0.55 35.90
C ALA A 423 -2.84 -0.19 34.52
N PHE A 424 -4.06 0.34 34.47
CA PHE A 424 -4.70 0.77 33.22
C PHE A 424 -3.97 1.95 32.59
N LEU A 425 -3.62 2.98 33.37
CA LEU A 425 -2.88 4.14 32.86
C LEU A 425 -1.54 3.70 32.24
N SER A 426 -0.81 2.82 32.93
CA SER A 426 0.46 2.29 32.41
C SER A 426 0.23 1.43 31.18
N GLY A 427 -0.59 0.37 31.30
CA GLY A 427 -0.71 -0.67 30.27
C GLY A 427 -1.36 -0.20 28.97
N ILE A 428 -2.35 0.68 29.02
CA ILE A 428 -3.11 1.10 27.82
C ILE A 428 -3.11 2.61 27.57
N GLY A 429 -2.78 3.45 28.55
CA GLY A 429 -2.92 4.91 28.42
C GLY A 429 -2.12 5.52 27.26
N GLY A 430 -0.88 5.09 27.04
CA GLY A 430 -0.08 5.55 25.90
C GLY A 430 -0.65 5.09 24.56
N GLY A 431 -1.15 3.85 24.49
CA GLY A 431 -1.85 3.33 23.31
C GLY A 431 -3.14 4.10 23.01
N THR A 432 -3.86 4.56 24.02
CA THR A 432 -5.03 5.44 23.89
C THR A 432 -4.64 6.79 23.27
N ILE A 433 -3.57 7.42 23.74
CA ILE A 433 -3.08 8.70 23.17
C ILE A 433 -2.70 8.51 21.71
N ARG A 434 -1.96 7.45 21.37
CA ARG A 434 -1.62 7.12 19.97
C ARG A 434 -2.88 6.98 19.12
N ASP A 435 -3.84 6.18 19.55
CA ASP A 435 -5.04 5.90 18.77
C ASP A 435 -5.95 7.13 18.63
N LEU A 436 -5.94 8.06 19.61
CA LEU A 436 -6.58 9.37 19.50
C LEU A 436 -5.94 10.26 18.43
N ILE A 437 -4.60 10.24 18.32
CA ILE A 437 -3.87 11.02 17.30
C ILE A 437 -4.10 10.44 15.90
N ILE A 438 -4.08 9.11 15.76
CA ILE A 438 -4.31 8.43 14.49
C ILE A 438 -5.78 8.62 14.02
N GLY A 439 -6.74 8.42 14.93
CA GLY A 439 -8.16 8.50 14.60
C GLY A 439 -8.66 7.41 13.65
N GLY A 440 -9.79 7.67 12.98
CA GLY A 440 -10.35 6.80 11.95
C GLY A 440 -10.62 5.36 12.43
N GLU A 441 -10.04 4.39 11.72
CA GLU A 441 -10.24 2.94 11.97
C GLU A 441 -9.73 2.46 13.33
N ARG A 442 -8.92 3.27 14.03
CA ARG A 442 -8.46 2.97 15.39
C ARG A 442 -9.54 3.18 16.45
N LEU A 443 -10.69 3.77 16.10
CA LEU A 443 -11.85 3.92 16.95
C LEU A 443 -12.95 2.89 16.59
N PRO A 444 -13.71 2.35 17.58
CA PRO A 444 -13.45 2.42 19.02
C PRO A 444 -12.10 1.78 19.40
N PHE A 445 -11.56 2.16 20.57
CA PHE A 445 -10.21 1.76 20.99
C PHE A 445 -10.01 0.24 20.99
N TYR A 446 -8.77 -0.19 20.80
CA TYR A 446 -8.42 -1.61 20.68
C TYR A 446 -8.88 -2.46 21.87
N TYR A 447 -8.82 -1.93 23.10
CA TYR A 447 -9.27 -2.63 24.32
C TYR A 447 -10.79 -2.62 24.52
N VAL A 448 -11.54 -1.86 23.72
CA VAL A 448 -13.01 -1.92 23.65
C VAL A 448 -13.42 -3.01 22.66
N LYS A 449 -12.70 -3.13 21.53
CA LYS A 449 -12.91 -4.17 20.53
C LYS A 449 -12.51 -5.56 21.05
N ASP A 450 -11.51 -5.60 21.93
CA ASP A 450 -10.94 -6.84 22.46
C ASP A 450 -10.92 -6.85 24.01
N PRO A 451 -11.80 -7.64 24.65
CA PRO A 451 -11.91 -7.69 26.11
C PRO A 451 -10.71 -8.35 26.79
N THR A 452 -9.81 -9.02 26.05
CA THR A 452 -8.60 -9.64 26.62
C THR A 452 -7.70 -8.61 27.28
N TYR A 453 -7.63 -7.38 26.77
CA TYR A 453 -6.84 -6.30 27.38
C TYR A 453 -7.31 -5.92 28.78
N PRO A 454 -8.56 -5.45 29.01
CA PRO A 454 -9.02 -5.08 30.34
C PRO A 454 -9.06 -6.27 31.30
N VAL A 455 -9.48 -7.44 30.85
CA VAL A 455 -9.51 -8.66 31.69
C VAL A 455 -8.10 -9.04 32.12
N GLY A 456 -7.13 -9.04 31.21
CA GLY A 456 -5.74 -9.37 31.53
C GLY A 456 -5.10 -8.38 32.51
N ILE A 457 -5.38 -7.08 32.38
CA ILE A 457 -4.92 -6.07 33.34
C ILE A 457 -5.52 -6.32 34.73
N CYS A 458 -6.82 -6.60 34.82
CA CYS A 458 -7.47 -6.95 36.08
C CYS A 458 -6.83 -8.20 36.72
N LEU A 459 -6.51 -9.23 35.93
CA LEU A 459 -5.82 -10.42 36.41
C LEU A 459 -4.41 -10.09 36.93
N VAL A 460 -3.63 -9.27 36.23
CA VAL A 460 -2.32 -8.80 36.70
C VAL A 460 -2.42 -8.09 38.05
N VAL A 461 -3.40 -7.18 38.20
CA VAL A 461 -3.68 -6.46 39.45
C VAL A 461 -4.02 -7.43 40.58
N LEU A 462 -4.90 -8.40 40.31
CA LEU A 462 -5.34 -9.39 41.26
C LEU A 462 -4.17 -10.27 41.72
N PHE A 463 -3.41 -10.85 40.79
CA PHE A 463 -2.28 -11.73 41.11
C PHE A 463 -1.19 -10.99 41.89
N ALA A 464 -0.79 -9.79 41.45
CA ALA A 464 0.20 -9.00 42.16
C ALA A 464 -0.26 -8.64 43.58
N SER A 465 -1.56 -8.33 43.75
CA SER A 465 -2.15 -8.03 45.06
C SER A 465 -2.18 -9.24 45.98
N ILE A 466 -2.52 -10.43 45.45
CA ILE A 466 -2.49 -11.69 46.20
C ILE A 466 -1.06 -12.03 46.65
N ILE A 467 -0.07 -11.89 45.76
CA ILE A 467 1.34 -12.15 46.10
C ILE A 467 1.79 -11.27 47.27
N ILE A 468 1.44 -9.98 47.26
CA ILE A 468 1.77 -9.08 48.38
C ILE A 468 1.02 -9.42 49.65
N ALA A 469 -0.23 -9.89 49.56
CA ALA A 469 -0.99 -10.34 50.73
C ALA A 469 -0.29 -11.54 51.42
N PHE A 470 0.28 -12.47 50.65
CA PHE A 470 1.06 -13.59 51.19
C PHE A 470 2.48 -13.19 51.62
N PHE A 471 3.05 -12.12 51.07
CA PHE A 471 4.39 -11.64 51.41
C PHE A 471 4.39 -10.12 51.73
N PRO A 472 3.93 -9.71 52.92
CA PRO A 472 3.65 -8.30 53.25
C PRO A 472 4.85 -7.34 53.29
N LYS A 473 6.08 -7.86 53.13
CA LYS A 473 7.34 -7.08 53.09
C LYS A 473 8.11 -7.30 51.79
N ALA A 474 7.46 -7.82 50.75
CA ALA A 474 8.13 -8.12 49.48
C ALA A 474 8.57 -6.84 48.75
N ASP A 475 7.81 -5.76 48.86
CA ASP A 475 8.06 -4.44 48.29
C ASP A 475 9.39 -3.81 48.74
N GLN A 476 9.86 -4.15 49.95
CA GLN A 476 11.13 -3.67 50.51
C GLN A 476 12.35 -4.45 49.99
N LYS A 477 12.15 -5.61 49.35
CA LYS A 477 13.25 -6.47 48.90
C LYS A 477 13.82 -5.97 47.57
N ASP A 478 15.13 -6.11 47.37
CA ASP A 478 15.79 -5.80 46.11
C ASP A 478 15.22 -6.57 44.91
N LYS A 479 14.69 -7.78 45.16
CA LYS A 479 14.00 -8.56 44.12
C LYS A 479 12.78 -7.82 43.56
N PHE A 480 12.01 -7.10 44.39
CA PHE A 480 10.84 -6.35 43.95
C PHE A 480 11.24 -5.16 43.07
N LYS A 481 12.25 -4.41 43.49
CA LYS A 481 12.82 -3.30 42.69
C LYS A 481 13.31 -3.81 41.33
N LYS A 482 13.99 -4.97 41.30
CA LYS A 482 14.42 -5.61 40.05
C LYS A 482 13.24 -6.01 39.16
N VAL A 483 12.22 -6.67 39.71
CA VAL A 483 11.03 -7.07 38.94
C VAL A 483 10.34 -5.85 38.35
N LYS A 484 10.05 -4.82 39.15
CA LYS A 484 9.44 -3.57 38.66
C LYS A 484 10.22 -2.96 37.50
N LYS A 485 11.55 -2.87 37.66
CA LYS A 485 12.45 -2.32 36.65
C LYS A 485 12.49 -3.12 35.35
N TYR A 486 12.62 -4.45 35.42
CA TYR A 486 12.64 -5.28 34.22
C TYR A 486 11.27 -5.33 33.53
N SER A 487 10.18 -5.33 34.30
CA SER A 487 8.83 -5.19 33.76
C SER A 487 8.67 -3.87 33.01
N ASP A 488 9.19 -2.77 33.55
CA ASP A 488 9.18 -1.48 32.87
C ASP A 488 9.96 -1.52 31.54
N ILE A 489 11.20 -2.03 31.54
CA ILE A 489 12.05 -2.11 30.34
C ILE A 489 11.40 -2.98 29.24
N ILE A 490 10.91 -4.15 29.60
CA ILE A 490 10.33 -5.12 28.65
C ILE A 490 9.00 -4.59 28.11
N GLY A 491 8.09 -4.17 29.00
CA GLY A 491 6.79 -3.65 28.61
C GLY A 491 6.91 -2.43 27.71
N PHE A 492 7.79 -1.49 28.06
CA PHE A 492 8.09 -0.32 27.25
C PHE A 492 8.59 -0.70 25.85
N SER A 493 9.52 -1.65 25.75
CA SER A 493 10.12 -2.04 24.47
C SER A 493 9.09 -2.67 23.54
N CYS A 494 8.23 -3.55 24.07
CA CYS A 494 7.15 -4.16 23.30
C CYS A 494 6.13 -3.11 22.81
N LEU A 495 5.72 -2.19 23.69
CA LEU A 495 4.74 -1.15 23.36
C LEU A 495 5.28 -0.11 22.38
N ALA A 496 6.58 0.22 22.44
CA ALA A 496 7.22 1.11 21.47
C ALA A 496 7.17 0.53 20.05
N VAL A 497 7.52 -0.75 19.90
CA VAL A 497 7.47 -1.46 18.62
C VAL A 497 6.04 -1.57 18.12
N ALA A 498 5.09 -1.94 18.99
CA ALA A 498 3.66 -1.98 18.64
C ALA A 498 3.16 -0.60 18.17
N GLY A 499 3.55 0.48 18.87
CA GLY A 499 3.25 1.85 18.51
C GLY A 499 3.75 2.21 17.11
N ALA A 500 4.99 1.88 16.79
CA ALA A 500 5.57 2.11 15.46
C ALA A 500 4.82 1.34 14.37
N VAL A 501 4.58 0.04 14.58
CA VAL A 501 3.89 -0.85 13.61
C VAL A 501 2.48 -0.31 13.31
N TYR A 502 1.67 -0.04 14.35
CA TYR A 502 0.31 0.46 14.13
C TYR A 502 0.26 1.85 13.50
N SER A 503 1.28 2.68 13.71
CA SER A 503 1.38 3.99 13.05
C SER A 503 1.62 3.86 11.54
N ILE A 504 2.49 2.93 11.14
CA ILE A 504 2.78 2.66 9.73
C ILE A 504 1.56 2.06 9.02
N LEU A 505 0.87 1.13 9.69
CA LEU A 505 -0.34 0.49 9.17
C LEU A 505 -1.53 1.46 9.05
N ALA A 506 -1.52 2.54 9.83
CA ALA A 506 -2.49 3.62 9.73
C ALA A 506 -2.09 4.70 8.69
N ASP A 507 -1.12 4.40 7.82
CA ASP A 507 -0.64 5.29 6.77
C ASP A 507 -0.11 6.65 7.28
N MET A 508 0.34 6.72 8.53
CA MET A 508 0.97 7.92 9.07
C MET A 508 2.27 8.22 8.33
N PRO A 509 2.58 9.51 8.04
CA PRO A 509 3.86 9.88 7.47
C PRO A 509 5.03 9.34 8.31
N TRP A 510 6.11 8.92 7.65
CA TRP A 510 7.22 8.19 8.30
C TRP A 510 7.80 8.91 9.53
N TYR A 511 7.81 10.24 9.54
CA TYR A 511 8.33 11.05 10.64
C TYR A 511 7.46 11.03 11.90
N TRP A 512 6.19 10.62 11.80
CA TRP A 512 5.32 10.38 12.96
C TRP A 512 5.61 9.04 13.65
N VAL A 513 6.24 8.08 12.97
CA VAL A 513 6.47 6.73 13.50
C VAL A 513 7.30 6.75 14.79
N PRO A 514 8.45 7.46 14.88
CA PRO A 514 9.21 7.56 16.12
C PRO A 514 8.45 8.25 17.25
N ALA A 515 7.69 9.31 16.93
CA ALA A 515 6.91 10.06 17.92
C ALA A 515 5.79 9.21 18.52
N LEU A 516 5.04 8.49 17.68
CA LEU A 516 3.96 7.62 18.12
C LEU A 516 4.46 6.36 18.83
N ALA A 517 5.64 5.84 18.46
CA ALA A 517 6.32 4.80 19.22
C ALA A 517 6.60 5.25 20.66
N ALA A 518 7.23 6.42 20.81
CA ALA A 518 7.54 7.02 22.12
C ALA A 518 6.29 7.35 22.93
N LEU A 519 5.27 7.95 22.32
CA LEU A 519 4.00 8.24 23.01
C LEU A 519 3.28 6.97 23.48
N THR A 520 3.36 5.88 22.71
CA THR A 520 2.70 4.62 23.07
C THR A 520 3.30 4.02 24.35
N CYS A 521 4.63 4.02 24.50
CA CYS A 521 5.29 3.42 25.65
C CYS A 521 5.45 4.39 26.83
N ALA A 522 5.79 5.66 26.59
CA ALA A 522 6.03 6.64 27.64
C ALA A 522 4.76 7.36 28.09
N GLY A 523 3.78 7.56 27.21
CA GLY A 523 2.55 8.29 27.52
C GLY A 523 1.78 7.68 28.69
N GLY A 524 1.73 6.34 28.78
CA GLY A 524 1.09 5.66 29.92
C GLY A 524 1.81 5.88 31.25
N GLY A 525 3.16 5.83 31.23
CA GLY A 525 4.00 6.13 32.39
C GLY A 525 3.89 7.58 32.83
N ALA A 526 3.88 8.53 31.89
CA ALA A 526 3.71 9.95 32.19
C ALA A 526 2.32 10.24 32.80
N LEU A 527 1.25 9.65 32.25
CA LEU A 527 -0.09 9.76 32.83
C LEU A 527 -0.14 9.18 34.25
N ARG A 528 0.50 8.03 34.48
CA ARG A 528 0.63 7.43 35.81
C ARG A 528 1.32 8.40 36.79
N ASP A 529 2.46 8.97 36.38
CA ASP A 529 3.28 9.85 37.21
C ASP A 529 2.52 11.15 37.57
N ILE A 530 1.77 11.73 36.62
CA ILE A 530 0.89 12.88 36.85
C ILE A 530 -0.17 12.56 37.92
N VAL A 531 -0.84 11.41 37.81
CA VAL A 531 -1.91 11.02 38.75
C VAL A 531 -1.39 10.80 40.17
N ILE A 532 -0.16 10.30 40.33
CA ILE A 532 0.46 10.10 41.64
C ILE A 532 1.22 11.33 42.15
N ASN A 533 0.99 12.49 41.52
CA ASN A 533 1.63 13.77 41.82
C ASN A 533 3.16 13.66 41.91
N GLN A 534 3.75 12.92 40.97
CA GLN A 534 5.18 12.95 40.74
C GLN A 534 5.48 13.54 39.39
N GLU A 535 6.52 14.37 39.37
CA GLU A 535 7.09 14.84 38.14
C GLU A 535 7.54 13.64 37.29
N PRO A 536 7.01 13.48 36.06
CA PRO A 536 7.36 12.37 35.18
C PRO A 536 8.86 12.24 34.97
N HIS A 537 9.34 11.00 34.92
CA HIS A 537 10.75 10.72 34.66
C HIS A 537 11.26 11.34 33.36
N THR A 538 10.38 11.52 32.37
CA THR A 538 10.58 12.25 31.11
C THR A 538 11.26 13.60 31.29
N PHE A 539 11.02 14.31 32.40
CA PHE A 539 11.55 15.66 32.63
C PHE A 539 12.83 15.70 33.46
N LYS A 540 13.34 14.56 33.94
CA LYS A 540 14.47 14.50 34.90
C LYS A 540 15.84 14.29 34.28
N GLY A 541 15.98 14.46 32.96
CA GLY A 541 17.27 14.43 32.29
C GLY A 541 17.93 13.03 32.18
N VAL A 542 17.22 11.94 32.49
CA VAL A 542 17.67 10.57 32.17
C VAL A 542 17.13 10.19 30.80
N LEU A 543 17.94 9.55 29.96
CA LEU A 543 17.43 9.05 28.66
C LEU A 543 16.37 7.97 28.90
N TYR A 544 15.19 8.13 28.32
CA TYR A 544 14.07 7.22 28.49
C TYR A 544 13.27 7.07 27.19
N GLU A 545 12.55 8.12 26.76
CA GLU A 545 11.76 8.16 25.53
C GLU A 545 12.62 8.00 24.28
N GLU A 546 13.86 8.49 24.33
CA GLU A 546 14.80 8.50 23.21
C GLU A 546 15.09 7.09 22.73
N ALA A 547 15.05 6.09 23.63
CA ALA A 547 15.18 4.69 23.27
C ALA A 547 14.07 4.24 22.30
N ALA A 548 12.83 4.66 22.56
CA ALA A 548 11.68 4.37 21.68
C ALA A 548 11.73 5.20 20.39
N VAL A 549 12.16 6.45 20.45
CA VAL A 549 12.37 7.29 19.25
C VAL A 549 13.41 6.64 18.33
N LEU A 550 14.58 6.28 18.85
CA LEU A 550 15.63 5.59 18.08
C LEU A 550 15.15 4.24 17.56
N GLY A 551 14.42 3.47 18.37
CA GLY A 551 13.79 2.23 17.94
C GLY A 551 12.79 2.43 16.79
N GLY A 552 11.98 3.48 16.84
CA GLY A 552 11.06 3.86 15.77
C GLY A 552 11.79 4.24 14.48
N PHE A 553 12.90 4.99 14.58
CA PHE A 553 13.75 5.28 13.41
C PHE A 553 14.37 4.01 12.82
N LEU A 554 14.84 3.08 13.66
CA LEU A 554 15.36 1.80 13.20
C LEU A 554 14.31 0.98 12.46
N ILE A 555 13.04 1.01 12.92
CA ILE A 555 11.92 0.38 12.20
C ILE A 555 11.73 1.05 10.84
N VAL A 556 11.66 2.39 10.78
CA VAL A 556 11.52 3.11 9.50
C VAL A 556 12.65 2.74 8.54
N LEU A 557 13.91 2.78 8.98
CA LEU A 557 15.07 2.47 8.15
C LEU A 557 15.08 1.00 7.69
N GLY A 558 14.80 0.06 8.61
CA GLY A 558 14.74 -1.36 8.28
C GLY A 558 13.64 -1.69 7.28
N LEU A 559 12.48 -1.03 7.38
CA LEU A 559 11.40 -1.20 6.40
C LEU A 559 11.71 -0.52 5.06
N VAL A 560 12.43 0.60 5.05
CA VAL A 560 12.93 1.18 3.79
C VAL A 560 13.89 0.22 3.08
N VAL A 561 14.73 -0.50 3.82
CA VAL A 561 15.55 -1.59 3.26
C VAL A 561 14.68 -2.75 2.79
N ALA A 562 13.62 -3.09 3.54
CA ALA A 562 12.67 -4.15 3.16
C ALA A 562 11.94 -3.86 1.83
N ASN A 563 11.79 -2.59 1.43
CA ASN A 563 11.21 -2.23 0.13
C ASN A 563 11.95 -2.86 -1.06
N ALA A 564 13.24 -3.17 -0.92
CA ALA A 564 14.04 -3.81 -1.97
C ALA A 564 13.74 -5.32 -2.12
N TYR A 565 12.99 -5.91 -1.19
CA TYR A 565 12.74 -7.35 -1.09
C TYR A 565 11.23 -7.64 -1.10
N GLU A 566 10.58 -7.40 -2.23
CA GLU A 566 9.11 -7.51 -2.35
C GLU A 566 8.56 -8.94 -2.27
N TYR A 567 9.40 -9.97 -2.42
CA TYR A 567 9.01 -11.38 -2.43
C TYR A 567 9.19 -12.11 -1.10
N THR A 568 9.73 -11.45 -0.07
CA THR A 568 10.00 -12.11 1.21
C THR A 568 9.65 -11.23 2.40
N PRO A 569 8.95 -11.76 3.42
CA PRO A 569 8.67 -11.03 4.64
C PRO A 569 9.89 -10.96 5.58
N LEU A 570 10.98 -11.69 5.29
CA LEU A 570 12.12 -11.85 6.21
C LEU A 570 12.72 -10.52 6.69
N PRO A 571 12.98 -9.51 5.83
CA PRO A 571 13.52 -8.23 6.29
C PRO A 571 12.58 -7.48 7.24
N VAL A 572 11.26 -7.65 7.09
CA VAL A 572 10.26 -7.06 7.99
C VAL A 572 10.32 -7.73 9.37
N TYR A 573 10.39 -9.07 9.43
CA TYR A 573 10.61 -9.80 10.68
C TYR A 573 11.89 -9.38 11.40
N MET A 574 13.00 -9.35 10.65
CA MET A 574 14.31 -8.97 11.19
C MET A 574 14.30 -7.54 11.74
N THR A 575 13.60 -6.63 11.07
CA THR A 575 13.44 -5.25 11.53
C THR A 575 12.69 -5.17 12.86
N ILE A 576 11.55 -5.86 12.99
CA ILE A 576 10.73 -5.86 14.21
C ILE A 576 11.49 -6.49 15.38
N ILE A 577 12.10 -7.66 15.17
CA ILE A 577 12.87 -8.37 16.21
C ILE A 577 14.11 -7.56 16.59
N GLY A 578 14.86 -7.08 15.59
CA GLY A 578 16.06 -6.25 15.79
C GLY A 578 15.76 -4.98 16.56
N ALA A 579 14.69 -4.25 16.21
CA ALA A 579 14.28 -3.05 16.93
C ALA A 579 13.87 -3.36 18.38
N THR A 580 13.14 -4.46 18.61
CA THR A 580 12.77 -4.90 19.97
C THR A 580 14.02 -5.16 20.82
N LEU A 581 14.95 -5.97 20.31
CA LEU A 581 16.20 -6.31 21.00
C LEU A 581 17.08 -5.08 21.23
N PHE A 582 17.10 -4.17 20.25
CA PHE A 582 17.81 -2.91 20.38
C PHE A 582 17.26 -2.06 21.52
N ILE A 583 15.94 -1.83 21.59
CA ILE A 583 15.33 -1.01 22.63
C ILE A 583 15.58 -1.63 24.02
N ILE A 584 15.40 -2.95 24.16
CA ILE A 584 15.69 -3.66 25.43
C ILE A 584 17.15 -3.46 25.82
N SER A 585 18.08 -3.74 24.91
CA SER A 585 19.53 -3.65 25.18
C SER A 585 19.94 -2.22 25.51
N PHE A 586 19.43 -1.24 24.77
CA PHE A 586 19.73 0.16 24.97
C PHE A 586 19.21 0.65 26.32
N ARG A 587 17.98 0.27 26.70
CA ARG A 587 17.43 0.56 28.03
C ARG A 587 18.22 -0.08 29.17
N LEU A 588 18.69 -1.32 28.99
CA LEU A 588 19.56 -1.98 29.97
C LEU A 588 20.92 -1.28 30.09
N LEU A 589 21.48 -0.77 28.98
CA LEU A 589 22.73 -0.01 28.98
C LEU A 589 22.58 1.37 29.65
N ILE A 590 21.51 2.11 29.33
CA ILE A 590 21.20 3.40 29.96
C ILE A 590 21.17 3.24 31.47
N ASP A 591 20.47 2.23 31.95
CA ASP A 591 20.34 1.97 33.37
C ASP A 591 21.67 1.48 34.00
N LYS A 592 22.39 0.57 33.35
CA LYS A 592 23.67 0.05 33.87
C LYS A 592 24.73 1.14 34.01
N PHE A 593 24.77 2.08 33.06
CA PHE A 593 25.76 3.16 33.01
C PHE A 593 25.23 4.51 33.54
N ASN A 594 23.98 4.56 34.00
CA ASN A 594 23.30 5.77 34.46
C ASN A 594 23.45 6.94 33.46
N ILE A 595 23.14 6.68 32.19
CA ILE A 595 23.32 7.63 31.11
C ILE A 595 22.29 8.76 31.25
N MET A 596 22.79 9.98 31.46
CA MET A 596 22.00 11.21 31.58
C MET A 596 22.32 12.17 30.46
N TYR A 597 21.40 13.11 30.22
CA TYR A 597 21.64 14.24 29.36
C TYR A 597 22.85 15.06 29.85
N PRO A 598 23.63 15.66 28.92
CA PRO A 598 24.68 16.60 29.27
C PRO A 598 24.17 17.73 30.16
N GLN A 599 24.98 18.14 31.14
CA GLN A 599 24.60 19.13 32.15
C GLN A 599 24.16 20.49 31.58
N PHE A 600 24.66 20.87 30.40
CA PHE A 600 24.27 22.13 29.74
C PHE A 600 22.82 22.13 29.22
N ILE A 601 22.21 20.95 29.04
CA ILE A 601 20.78 20.80 28.73
C ILE A 601 19.97 20.78 30.03
N CYS A 602 20.53 20.16 31.08
CA CYS A 602 19.85 19.95 32.37
C CYS A 602 19.95 21.12 33.37
N SER A 603 20.64 22.24 33.06
CA SER A 603 20.82 23.33 34.03
C SER A 603 20.60 24.73 33.46
N ARG A 604 19.70 25.46 34.12
CA ARG A 604 19.97 26.83 34.54
C ARG A 604 20.05 26.78 36.07
N GLU A 605 21.22 27.09 36.61
CA GLU A 605 21.45 27.20 38.05
C GLU A 605 20.37 28.10 38.69
N ALA A 606 19.68 27.58 39.70
CA ALA A 606 18.89 28.40 40.62
C ALA A 606 19.86 29.24 41.46
N SER A 607 20.30 30.36 40.88
CA SER A 607 21.02 31.43 41.54
C SER A 607 20.04 32.38 42.23
N HIS A 608 19.30 31.90 43.23
CA HIS A 608 18.66 32.69 44.29
C HIS A 608 18.81 31.83 45.55
N GLY A 609 19.58 32.15 46.57
CA GLY A 609 20.09 33.44 47.03
C GLY A 609 20.11 33.30 48.55
N ALA A 610 21.28 32.95 49.10
CA ALA A 610 21.53 33.19 50.52
C ALA A 610 21.50 34.71 50.72
N GLY A 611 20.52 35.22 51.46
CA GLY A 611 20.42 36.65 51.77
C GLY A 611 18.99 37.15 52.01
N HIS A 612 18.33 36.66 53.07
CA HIS A 612 17.79 37.46 54.19
C HIS A 612 16.85 36.63 55.06
#